data_AF-A0A077PAV2-F1
#
_entry.id   AF-A0A077PAV2-F1
#
_cell.length_a   1.000
_cell.length_b   1.000
_cell.length_c   1.000
_cell.angle_alpha   90.00
_cell.angle_beta   90.00
_cell.angle_gamma   90.00
#
_symmetry.space_group_name_H-M   'P 1'
#
loop_
_entity.id
_entity.type
_entity.pdbx_description
1 polymer ?
#
loop_
_entity_poly.entity_id
_entity_poly.type
_entity_poly.pdbx_seq_one_letter_code
_entity_poly.pdbx_strand_id
1 'polypeptide(L)'
;MKIHELMEVIENKYPAAESWVFGDSIEMYDKLSALVAEGTKTATSCSYHAYKQVDEEIEIGNEYIVLNGKNLPVCVVTAIPHLIQE
;
A
#
# COMPACT_ATOMS: atom_id res chain seq x y z
N MET A 1 -8.57 -20.82 5.36
CA MET A 1 -8.20 -20.32 4.02
C MET A 1 -6.69 -20.32 3.92
N LYS A 2 -6.11 -20.91 2.88
CA LYS A 2 -4.65 -20.86 2.70
C LYS A 2 -4.28 -19.45 2.23
N ILE A 3 -3.13 -18.91 2.64
CA ILE A 3 -2.70 -17.54 2.30
C ILE A 3 -2.73 -17.31 0.78
N HIS A 4 -2.35 -18.30 -0.01
CA HIS A 4 -2.38 -18.23 -1.47
C HIS A 4 -3.79 -18.02 -2.03
N GLU A 5 -4.79 -18.71 -1.47
CA GLU A 5 -6.21 -18.59 -1.86
C GLU A 5 -6.76 -17.21 -1.49
N LEU A 6 -6.28 -16.62 -0.39
CA LEU A 6 -6.63 -15.24 -0.01
C LEU A 6 -6.07 -14.21 -0.98
N MET A 7 -4.80 -14.35 -1.36
CA MET A 7 -4.20 -13.46 -2.35
C MET A 7 -4.90 -13.57 -3.69
N GLU A 8 -5.21 -14.78 -4.17
CA GLU A 8 -5.93 -14.98 -5.42
C GLU A 8 -7.32 -14.30 -5.41
N VAL A 9 -8.05 -14.37 -4.30
CA VAL A 9 -9.35 -13.66 -4.17
C VAL A 9 -9.16 -12.13 -4.20
N ILE A 10 -8.12 -11.61 -3.56
CA ILE A 10 -7.84 -10.17 -3.52
C ILE A 10 -7.41 -9.68 -4.90
N GLU A 11 -6.46 -10.37 -5.56
CA GLU A 11 -5.95 -10.03 -6.89
C GLU A 11 -7.06 -10.11 -7.95
N ASN A 12 -7.96 -11.11 -7.87
CA ASN A 12 -9.12 -11.17 -8.76
C ASN A 12 -10.11 -10.00 -8.54
N LYS A 13 -10.22 -9.51 -7.31
CA LYS A 13 -11.10 -8.37 -6.98
C LYS A 13 -10.47 -7.03 -7.34
N TYR A 14 -9.16 -6.90 -7.20
CA TYR A 14 -8.37 -5.69 -7.41
C TYR A 14 -7.19 -5.98 -8.35
N PRO A 15 -7.45 -6.22 -9.65
CA PRO A 15 -6.45 -6.73 -10.58
C PRO A 15 -5.35 -5.73 -10.93
N ALA A 16 -5.57 -4.44 -10.65
CA ALA A 16 -4.59 -3.37 -10.84
C ALA A 16 -3.88 -3.00 -9.53
N ALA A 17 -4.19 -3.66 -8.41
CA ALA A 17 -3.64 -3.28 -7.12
C ALA A 17 -2.25 -3.88 -6.90
N GLU A 18 -1.29 -3.03 -6.56
CA GLU A 18 0.07 -3.46 -6.25
C GLU A 18 0.23 -3.78 -4.76
N SER A 19 1.18 -4.66 -4.45
CA SER A 19 1.53 -4.98 -3.07
C SER A 19 2.42 -3.90 -2.46
N TRP A 20 2.09 -3.42 -1.27
CA TRP A 20 2.80 -2.33 -0.61
C TRP A 20 3.08 -2.64 0.87
N VAL A 21 4.26 -2.24 1.35
CA VAL A 21 4.64 -2.24 2.77
C VAL A 21 4.99 -0.82 3.21
N PHE A 22 4.72 -0.49 4.48
CA PHE A 22 5.02 0.82 5.05
C PHE A 22 6.19 0.76 6.01
N GLY A 23 7.17 1.65 5.83
CA GLY A 23 8.35 1.77 6.68
C GLY A 23 9.57 1.07 6.09
N ASP A 24 10.62 0.91 6.89
CA ASP A 24 11.91 0.36 6.49
C ASP A 24 12.33 -0.88 7.31
N SER A 25 11.48 -1.32 8.24
CA SER A 25 11.69 -2.53 9.07
C SER A 25 10.43 -3.38 9.15
N ILE A 26 10.59 -4.69 9.41
CA ILE A 26 9.48 -5.62 9.63
C ILE A 26 8.56 -5.13 10.76
N GLU A 27 9.12 -4.55 11.84
CA GLU A 27 8.29 -4.02 12.93
C GLU A 27 7.47 -2.80 12.48
N MET A 28 8.03 -1.96 11.60
CA MET A 28 7.26 -0.88 10.99
C MET A 28 6.18 -1.39 10.07
N TYR A 29 6.43 -2.46 9.29
CA TYR A 29 5.43 -3.03 8.38
C TYR A 29 4.20 -3.47 9.18
N ASP A 30 4.42 -4.19 10.28
CA ASP A 30 3.35 -4.63 11.18
C ASP A 30 2.62 -3.44 11.83
N LYS A 31 3.37 -2.50 12.41
CA LYS A 31 2.77 -1.35 13.12
C LYS A 31 1.98 -0.45 12.19
N LEU A 32 2.54 -0.11 11.04
CA LEU A 32 1.94 0.87 10.12
C LEU A 32 0.77 0.26 9.34
N SER A 33 0.85 -1.00 8.93
CA SER A 33 -0.28 -1.69 8.29
C SER A 33 -1.48 -1.82 9.23
N ALA A 34 -1.26 -2.09 10.52
CA ALA A 34 -2.32 -2.10 11.53
C ALA A 34 -3.02 -0.73 11.65
N LEU A 35 -2.24 0.36 11.74
CA LEU A 35 -2.81 1.72 11.81
C LEU A 35 -3.63 2.10 10.57
N VAL A 36 -3.24 1.60 9.38
CA VAL A 36 -4.01 1.80 8.14
C VAL A 36 -5.32 1.00 8.19
N ALA A 37 -5.26 -0.27 8.58
CA ALA A 37 -6.45 -1.13 8.68
C ALA A 37 -7.45 -0.66 9.74
N GLU A 38 -6.98 -0.03 10.82
CA GLU A 38 -7.80 0.62 11.84
C GLU A 38 -8.39 1.97 11.36
N GLY A 39 -7.94 2.51 10.23
CA GLY A 39 -8.35 3.81 9.72
C GLY A 39 -7.70 5.01 10.43
N THR A 40 -6.76 4.77 11.35
CA THR A 40 -6.02 5.82 12.06
C THR A 40 -4.99 6.51 11.16
N LYS A 41 -4.29 5.75 10.31
CA LYS A 41 -3.33 6.27 9.33
C LYS A 41 -4.01 6.38 7.96
N THR A 42 -4.34 7.60 7.55
CA THR A 42 -5.01 7.89 6.27
C THR A 42 -4.12 8.61 5.25
N ALA A 43 -2.86 8.91 5.60
CA ALA A 43 -1.92 9.61 4.74
C ALA A 43 -0.53 8.97 4.78
N THR A 44 0.21 9.12 3.69
CA THR A 44 1.61 8.73 3.54
C THR A 44 2.35 9.72 2.67
N SER A 45 3.69 9.74 2.76
CA SER A 45 4.55 10.61 1.97
C SER A 45 5.77 9.82 1.50
N CYS A 46 6.30 10.17 0.34
CA CYS A 46 7.55 9.65 -0.19
C CYS A 46 8.49 10.81 -0.58
N SER A 47 9.74 10.50 -0.90
CA SER A 47 10.69 11.48 -1.43
C SER A 47 10.27 11.89 -2.84
N TYR A 48 9.99 13.18 -3.04
CA TYR A 48 9.66 13.74 -4.36
C TYR A 48 10.78 13.49 -5.39
N HIS A 49 12.04 13.60 -4.97
CA HIS A 49 13.17 13.37 -5.88
C HIS A 49 13.24 11.91 -6.33
N ALA A 50 12.99 10.95 -5.43
CA ALA A 50 12.94 9.53 -5.78
C ALA A 50 11.73 9.24 -6.68
N TYR A 51 10.58 9.82 -6.37
CA TYR A 51 9.38 9.70 -7.20
C TYR A 51 9.60 10.17 -8.65
N LYS A 52 10.33 11.27 -8.86
CA LYS A 52 10.65 11.76 -10.20
C LYS A 52 11.64 10.89 -10.99
N GLN A 53 12.29 9.93 -10.35
CA GLN A 53 13.22 9.00 -11.02
C GLN A 53 12.57 7.69 -11.44
N VAL A 54 11.38 7.36 -10.90
CA VAL A 54 10.61 6.19 -11.32
C VAL A 54 9.66 6.59 -12.44
N ASP A 55 9.43 5.68 -13.39
CA ASP A 55 8.51 5.87 -14.53
C ASP A 55 7.06 5.49 -14.13
N GLU A 56 6.74 5.64 -12.85
CA GLU A 56 5.53 5.12 -12.23
C GLU A 56 4.76 6.29 -11.61
N GLU A 57 3.60 6.60 -12.18
CA GLU A 57 2.75 7.68 -11.70
C GLU A 57 1.73 7.15 -10.71
N ILE A 58 1.67 7.78 -9.52
CA ILE A 58 0.61 7.50 -8.55
C ILE A 58 -0.58 8.39 -8.92
N GLU A 59 -1.64 7.75 -9.40
CA GLU A 59 -2.89 8.36 -9.84
C GLU A 59 -3.99 8.29 -8.78
N ILE A 60 -4.97 9.19 -8.90
CA ILE A 60 -6.20 9.11 -8.11
C ILE A 60 -6.95 7.83 -8.50
N GLY A 61 -7.24 7.01 -7.49
CA GLY A 61 -7.93 5.74 -7.68
C GLY A 61 -7.01 4.52 -7.74
N ASN A 62 -5.68 4.68 -7.73
CA ASN A 62 -4.80 3.51 -7.61
C ASN A 62 -5.09 2.76 -6.31
N GLU A 63 -5.14 1.44 -6.41
CA GLU A 63 -5.40 0.55 -5.30
C GLU A 63 -4.10 -0.12 -4.87
N TYR A 64 -3.93 -0.35 -3.56
CA TYR A 64 -2.75 -1.00 -3.02
C TYR A 64 -3.13 -2.03 -1.98
N ILE A 65 -2.59 -3.24 -2.12
CA ILE A 65 -2.71 -4.31 -1.14
C ILE A 65 -1.65 -4.08 -0.06
N VAL A 66 -2.08 -3.67 1.12
CA VAL A 66 -1.19 -3.39 2.24
C VAL A 66 -0.79 -4.69 2.91
N LEU A 67 0.51 -4.96 2.96
CA LEU A 67 1.10 -6.14 3.58
C LEU A 67 1.71 -5.82 4.96
N ASN A 68 1.72 -6.81 5.83
CA ASN A 68 2.44 -6.76 7.11
C ASN A 68 3.87 -7.33 7.00
N GLY A 69 4.58 -7.42 8.13
CA GLY A 69 5.94 -7.94 8.24
C GLY A 69 6.12 -9.41 7.84
N LYS A 70 5.01 -10.16 7.66
CA LYS A 70 5.00 -11.55 7.21
C LYS A 70 4.55 -11.69 5.75
N ASN A 71 4.46 -10.60 5.00
CA ASN A 71 3.90 -10.54 3.65
C ASN A 71 2.44 -11.04 3.57
N LEU A 72 1.66 -10.84 4.64
CA LEU A 72 0.25 -11.17 4.65
C LEU A 72 -0.57 -9.92 4.35
N PRO A 73 -1.60 -10.02 3.49
CA PRO A 73 -2.49 -8.90 3.20
C PRO A 73 -3.29 -8.52 4.45
N VAL A 74 -3.32 -7.24 4.77
CA VAL A 74 -4.05 -6.68 5.91
C VAL A 74 -5.30 -5.95 5.43
N CYS A 75 -5.17 -5.10 4.41
CA CYS A 75 -6.28 -4.37 3.79
C CYS A 75 -5.92 -3.93 2.37
N VAL A 76 -6.91 -3.42 1.63
CA VAL A 76 -6.70 -2.73 0.35
C VAL A 76 -7.07 -1.27 0.55
N VAL A 77 -6.23 -0.36 0.05
CA VAL A 77 -6.46 1.08 0.13
C VAL A 77 -6.57 1.68 -1.26
N THR A 78 -7.35 2.75 -1.41
CA THR A 78 -7.43 3.55 -2.64
C THR A 78 -6.75 4.90 -2.41
N ALA A 79 -5.79 5.25 -3.24
CA ALA A 79 -5.06 6.49 -3.13
C ALA A 79 -5.85 7.68 -3.69
N ILE A 80 -5.78 8.79 -2.97
CA ILE A 80 -6.21 10.12 -3.40
C ILE A 80 -5.02 11.07 -3.30
N PRO A 81 -3.99 10.91 -4.16
CA PRO A 81 -2.74 11.65 -4.05
C PRO A 81 -2.98 13.15 -4.24
N HIS A 82 -2.28 13.94 -3.43
CA HIS A 82 -2.12 15.37 -3.65
C HIS A 82 -0.63 15.66 -3.83
N LEU A 83 -0.21 15.82 -5.08
CA LEU A 83 1.15 16.23 -5.41
C LEU A 83 1.25 17.75 -5.27
N ILE A 84 1.87 18.21 -4.18
CA ILE A 84 2.25 19.63 -4.05
C ILE A 84 3.42 19.84 -5.02
N GLN A 85 3.16 20.59 -6.10
CA GLN A 85 4.19 21.04 -7.02
C GLN A 85 4.79 22.33 -6.43
N GLU A 86 6.06 22.27 -5.99
CA GLU A 86 6.85 23.46 -5.65
C GLU A 86 7.32 24.20 -6.90
#